data_AF-A0A097AUH1-F1
#
_entry.id   AF-A0A097AUH1-F1
#
_cell.length_a   1.000
_cell.length_b   1.000
_cell.length_c   1.000
_cell.angle_alpha   90.00
_cell.angle_beta   90.00
_cell.angle_gamma   90.00
#
_symmetry.space_group_name_H-M   'P 1'
#
loop_
_entity.id
_entity.type
_entity.pdbx_description
1 polymer ?
#
loop_
_entity_poly.entity_id
_entity_poly.type
_entity_poly.pdbx_seq_one_letter_code
_entity_poly.pdbx_strand_id
1 'polypeptide(L)'
;MTKIKQLALWILIFVFTCASFTSAKAEQTFAANSNIRVLIEVNDYKLSKYEPKKGVYLGAYVYQDTLINGDMKKFNEITGKKHASFFIYVGYGSPFPQKWIDQLKEVGAAAHIAFEPNNGLDQVKDDQYLRNFARKLKESGIPVFLRFASEMNGDWTAYSGNPKKYIEKWRLVHDVMEEEAPNVMMVWTVFTFPQSNILSYYPGDDYVDWVGVNIYNVVYHNNNINLKADHEDPLELLDYVYDTFSERKPIQISEFGATHYTITDGKYYVDFAIEKITRMYNGLKTKYPRVKSIFYFDVNNLVNAPQGRRINNYAITDDERILKTYSNLISDPYFLSDVGPNLEGTVNNEFMVVKDGILVLNGKTFISSSVLKKYMKAKVFWDSQNNRLTLLKGSNTTTFDIKSYKVIVNGKKGAFILNGSSYFPLTEVAPQIGYKVKWDGKEKLIKVSLSS
;
A
#
# COMPACT_ATOMS: atom_id res chain seq x y z
N MET A 1 44.00 -22.57 48.07
CA MET A 1 42.96 -23.36 47.41
C MET A 1 43.16 -23.22 45.89
N THR A 2 44.11 -23.81 45.14
CA THR A 2 44.72 -25.16 45.09
C THR A 2 43.68 -26.27 45.17
N LYS A 3 43.56 -27.26 44.27
CA LYS A 3 44.17 -27.62 42.97
C LYS A 3 43.37 -28.87 42.50
N ILE A 4 43.13 -29.03 41.19
CA ILE A 4 43.28 -30.26 40.36
C ILE A 4 42.60 -31.58 40.78
N LYS A 5 41.88 -32.19 39.81
CA LYS A 5 41.90 -33.62 39.36
C LYS A 5 40.99 -33.71 38.10
N GLN A 6 41.46 -33.78 36.84
CA GLN A 6 41.99 -34.95 36.09
C GLN A 6 41.28 -36.27 36.49
N LEU A 7 40.70 -37.10 35.62
CA LEU A 7 41.29 -37.72 34.42
C LEU A 7 40.24 -38.56 33.61
N ALA A 8 40.51 -38.72 32.31
CA ALA A 8 40.34 -39.92 31.45
C ALA A 8 38.95 -40.55 31.14
N LEU A 9 38.49 -40.17 29.95
CA LEU A 9 37.94 -40.96 28.82
C LEU A 9 38.39 -42.44 28.72
N TRP A 10 37.47 -43.37 28.42
CA TRP A 10 37.42 -44.25 27.21
C TRP A 10 36.45 -45.44 27.37
N ILE A 11 35.89 -45.87 26.22
CA ILE A 11 35.32 -47.19 25.82
C ILE A 11 33.81 -47.22 25.45
N LEU A 12 33.59 -47.11 24.12
CA LEU A 12 32.75 -47.96 23.21
C LEU A 12 31.24 -48.17 23.50
N ILE A 13 30.30 -48.38 22.56
CA ILE A 13 30.14 -48.36 21.09
C ILE A 13 28.61 -48.54 20.82
N PHE A 14 28.08 -47.84 19.82
CA PHE A 14 26.96 -48.15 18.88
C PHE A 14 25.48 -48.34 19.33
N VAL A 15 24.63 -47.51 18.69
CA VAL A 15 23.41 -47.83 17.88
C VAL A 15 21.99 -47.60 18.45
N PHE A 16 21.38 -46.57 17.84
CA PHE A 16 20.00 -46.37 17.34
C PHE A 16 18.76 -46.28 18.26
N THR A 17 18.11 -45.13 18.10
CA THR A 17 16.65 -44.82 18.00
C THR A 17 15.73 -45.07 19.20
N CYS A 18 15.06 -44.02 19.68
CA CYS A 18 13.71 -43.65 19.19
C CYS A 18 13.27 -42.27 19.74
N ALA A 19 12.28 -41.69 19.07
CA ALA A 19 11.91 -40.28 19.08
C ALA A 19 11.13 -39.78 20.31
N SER A 20 11.18 -38.47 20.55
CA SER A 20 10.10 -37.71 21.22
C SER A 20 10.09 -36.28 20.68
N PHE A 21 8.89 -35.82 20.37
CA PHE A 21 8.55 -34.64 19.59
C PHE A 21 8.82 -33.33 20.34
N THR A 22 9.23 -32.29 19.59
CA THR A 22 8.55 -30.98 19.60
C THR A 22 8.84 -30.25 18.30
N SER A 23 7.77 -29.86 17.62
CA SER A 23 7.72 -29.20 16.33
C SER A 23 8.31 -27.79 16.36
N ALA A 24 9.34 -27.54 15.58
CA ALA A 24 9.78 -26.19 15.24
C ALA A 24 10.08 -26.10 13.74
N LYS A 25 9.31 -25.24 13.07
CA LYS A 25 9.59 -24.59 11.78
C LYS A 25 9.93 -25.51 10.60
N ALA A 26 8.89 -25.84 9.86
CA ALA A 26 9.01 -26.07 8.42
C ALA A 26 7.84 -25.37 7.70
N GLU A 27 7.82 -24.03 7.72
CA GLU A 27 7.26 -23.30 6.58
C GLU A 27 8.28 -23.39 5.44
N GLN A 28 8.29 -24.53 4.78
CA GLN A 28 8.92 -24.64 3.47
C GLN A 28 7.88 -24.16 2.45
N THR A 29 7.95 -22.87 2.16
CA THR A 29 7.38 -22.24 0.97
C THR A 29 7.85 -23.00 -0.27
N PHE A 30 6.92 -23.66 -0.97
CA PHE A 30 7.22 -24.31 -2.24
C PHE A 30 6.61 -23.52 -3.41
N ALA A 31 7.53 -23.09 -4.29
CA ALA A 31 7.41 -22.47 -5.61
C ALA A 31 6.79 -21.06 -5.71
N ALA A 32 7.60 -20.07 -5.31
CA ALA A 32 7.54 -18.66 -5.70
C ALA A 32 7.80 -18.45 -7.21
N ASN A 33 6.93 -18.97 -8.08
CA ASN A 33 7.15 -18.84 -9.54
C ASN A 33 5.91 -18.52 -10.37
N SER A 34 4.89 -17.96 -9.74
CA SER A 34 3.86 -17.26 -10.48
C SER A 34 3.71 -15.88 -9.84
N ASN A 35 4.18 -14.83 -10.52
CA ASN A 35 3.88 -13.43 -10.20
C ASN A 35 2.37 -13.14 -10.40
N ILE A 36 1.50 -14.06 -9.98
CA ILE A 36 0.06 -14.03 -10.14
C ILE A 36 -0.51 -13.36 -8.89
N ARG A 37 -1.17 -12.22 -9.10
CA ARG A 37 -1.96 -11.56 -8.06
C ARG A 37 -3.38 -12.11 -8.12
N VAL A 38 -3.95 -12.49 -6.98
CA VAL A 38 -5.34 -12.94 -6.88
C VAL A 38 -6.12 -11.91 -6.07
N LEU A 39 -7.19 -11.39 -6.66
CA LEU A 39 -8.14 -10.49 -6.02
C LEU A 39 -9.48 -11.20 -5.85
N ILE A 40 -10.01 -11.24 -4.63
CA ILE A 40 -11.34 -11.79 -4.34
C ILE A 40 -12.25 -10.67 -3.85
N GLU A 41 -13.42 -10.54 -4.48
CA GLU A 41 -14.45 -9.60 -4.06
C GLU A 41 -15.11 -10.09 -2.76
N VAL A 42 -15.14 -9.21 -1.77
CA VAL A 42 -15.86 -9.37 -0.51
C VAL A 42 -17.03 -8.37 -0.49
N ASN A 43 -18.07 -8.65 0.29
CA ASN A 43 -19.28 -7.82 0.39
C ASN A 43 -19.56 -7.29 1.79
N ASP A 44 -18.59 -7.43 2.70
CA ASP A 44 -18.69 -7.04 4.11
C ASP A 44 -17.60 -6.04 4.52
N TYR A 45 -16.89 -5.44 3.54
CA TYR A 45 -15.89 -4.41 3.83
C TYR A 45 -16.57 -3.14 4.32
N LYS A 46 -16.09 -2.58 5.43
CA LYS A 46 -16.53 -1.29 5.96
C LYS A 46 -15.55 -0.22 5.54
N LEU A 47 -16.06 0.83 4.91
CA LEU A 47 -15.24 1.97 4.47
C LEU A 47 -14.62 2.70 5.66
N SER A 48 -13.40 3.21 5.46
CA SER A 48 -12.70 4.10 6.40
C SER A 48 -13.16 5.55 6.22
N LYS A 49 -12.73 6.44 7.12
CA LYS A 49 -12.99 7.89 7.08
C LYS A 49 -12.69 8.48 5.68
N TYR A 50 -13.71 9.07 5.04
CA TYR A 50 -13.71 9.59 3.66
C TYR A 50 -13.19 8.64 2.57
N GLU A 51 -13.30 7.33 2.77
CA GLU A 51 -12.93 6.38 1.74
C GLU A 51 -13.96 6.34 0.59
N PRO A 52 -13.55 6.49 -0.69
CA PRO A 52 -14.48 6.38 -1.79
C PRO A 52 -14.86 4.92 -2.04
N LYS A 53 -16.15 4.66 -2.30
CA LYS A 53 -16.64 3.32 -2.66
C LYS A 53 -15.89 2.70 -3.84
N LYS A 54 -15.51 3.52 -4.82
CA LYS A 54 -14.79 3.14 -6.05
C LYS A 54 -13.95 4.32 -6.52
N GLY A 55 -12.90 4.03 -7.28
CA GLY A 55 -12.01 5.05 -7.84
C GLY A 55 -10.91 5.49 -6.88
N VAL A 56 -10.09 6.43 -7.37
CA VAL A 56 -8.90 6.97 -6.71
C VAL A 56 -8.99 8.48 -6.71
N TYR A 57 -8.90 9.14 -5.55
CA TYR A 57 -8.76 10.59 -5.49
C TYR A 57 -7.47 11.03 -6.17
N LEU A 58 -7.61 11.89 -7.16
CA LEU A 58 -6.48 12.50 -7.85
C LEU A 58 -5.98 13.69 -7.04
N GLY A 59 -4.70 13.69 -6.69
CA GLY A 59 -4.07 14.81 -6.04
C GLY A 59 -2.72 15.18 -6.63
N ALA A 60 -2.20 16.33 -6.21
CA ALA A 60 -0.89 16.79 -6.63
C ALA A 60 -0.21 17.67 -5.58
N TYR A 61 1.11 17.75 -5.64
CA TYR A 61 1.87 18.83 -5.04
C TYR A 61 2.43 19.71 -6.13
N VAL A 62 2.07 20.98 -6.08
CA VAL A 62 2.38 21.96 -7.12
C VAL A 62 3.01 23.22 -6.56
N TYR A 63 3.04 23.38 -5.23
CA TYR A 63 3.38 24.65 -4.57
C TYR A 63 4.78 25.17 -4.90
N GLN A 64 5.68 24.27 -5.34
CA GLN A 64 7.05 24.59 -5.75
C GLN A 64 7.26 24.57 -7.27
N ASP A 65 6.21 24.36 -8.07
CA ASP A 65 6.31 24.54 -9.51
C ASP A 65 6.36 26.04 -9.86
N THR A 66 7.52 26.47 -10.33
CA THR A 66 7.79 27.86 -10.73
C THR A 66 7.13 28.25 -12.05
N LEU A 67 6.76 27.30 -12.92
CA LEU A 67 6.09 27.60 -14.20
C LEU A 67 4.65 28.04 -14.00
N ILE A 68 4.00 27.53 -12.95
CA ILE A 68 2.63 27.90 -12.57
C ILE A 68 2.57 28.71 -11.26
N ASN A 69 3.72 29.04 -10.65
CA ASN A 69 3.82 29.76 -9.37
C ASN A 69 2.99 29.11 -8.24
N GLY A 70 2.93 27.79 -8.21
CA GLY A 70 2.10 27.05 -7.24
C GLY A 70 0.58 27.20 -7.40
N ASP A 71 0.11 27.73 -8.54
CA ASP A 71 -1.32 27.95 -8.80
C ASP A 71 -2.04 26.63 -9.12
N MET A 72 -2.82 26.15 -8.15
CA MET A 72 -3.64 24.94 -8.25
C MET A 72 -4.72 25.03 -9.33
N LYS A 73 -5.29 26.23 -9.56
CA LYS A 73 -6.27 26.44 -10.63
C LYS A 73 -5.59 26.32 -11.98
N LYS A 74 -4.42 26.93 -12.14
CA LYS A 74 -3.63 26.82 -13.36
C LYS A 74 -3.23 25.38 -13.64
N PHE A 75 -2.81 24.64 -12.62
CA PHE A 75 -2.50 23.21 -12.75
C PHE A 75 -3.70 22.41 -13.26
N ASN A 76 -4.89 22.62 -12.68
CA ASN A 76 -6.13 21.98 -13.16
C ASN A 76 -6.45 22.33 -14.63
N GLU A 77 -6.22 23.58 -15.04
CA GLU A 77 -6.44 24.03 -16.42
C GLU A 77 -5.49 23.32 -17.40
N ILE A 78 -4.18 23.28 -17.12
CA ILE A 78 -3.19 22.72 -18.05
C ILE A 78 -3.21 21.18 -18.09
N THR A 79 -3.57 20.54 -16.97
CA THR A 79 -3.76 19.08 -16.91
C THR A 79 -5.13 18.65 -17.44
N GLY A 80 -6.04 19.60 -17.66
CA GLY A 80 -7.37 19.34 -18.21
C GLY A 80 -8.34 18.64 -17.25
N LYS A 81 -8.02 18.58 -15.95
CA LYS A 81 -8.89 17.95 -14.95
C LYS A 81 -8.69 18.57 -13.57
N LYS A 82 -9.80 18.72 -12.84
CA LYS A 82 -9.80 19.09 -11.43
C LYS A 82 -9.18 17.98 -10.57
N HIS A 83 -8.24 18.34 -9.71
CA HIS A 83 -7.70 17.48 -8.67
C HIS A 83 -8.55 17.57 -7.40
N ALA A 84 -8.81 16.42 -6.79
CA ALA A 84 -9.59 16.28 -5.55
C ALA A 84 -8.86 16.83 -4.33
N SER A 85 -7.53 16.85 -4.35
CA SER A 85 -6.72 17.34 -3.23
C SER A 85 -5.38 17.87 -3.70
N PHE A 86 -4.85 18.86 -2.99
CA PHE A 86 -3.45 19.25 -3.11
C PHE A 86 -2.78 19.16 -1.76
N PHE A 87 -1.46 18.99 -1.75
CA PHE A 87 -0.70 18.94 -0.51
C PHE A 87 0.32 20.06 -0.33
N ILE A 88 0.71 20.30 0.93
CA ILE A 88 1.78 21.22 1.32
C ILE A 88 2.55 20.64 2.51
N TYR A 89 3.84 20.98 2.64
CA TYR A 89 4.63 20.71 3.84
C TYR A 89 4.46 21.83 4.87
N VAL A 90 4.20 21.46 6.11
CA VAL A 90 4.09 22.38 7.25
C VAL A 90 4.99 21.86 8.36
N GLY A 91 6.01 22.63 8.73
CA GLY A 91 6.83 22.31 9.89
C GLY A 91 6.03 22.45 11.19
N TYR A 92 6.13 21.48 12.09
CA TYR A 92 5.54 21.55 13.42
C TYR A 92 6.03 22.80 14.18
N GLY A 93 5.11 23.50 14.83
CA GLY A 93 5.35 24.81 15.45
C GLY A 93 5.12 26.00 14.51
N SER A 94 4.99 25.78 13.19
CA SER A 94 4.71 26.86 12.23
C SER A 94 3.26 27.34 12.32
N PRO A 95 2.96 28.60 11.96
CA PRO A 95 1.59 29.09 11.84
C PRO A 95 0.74 28.24 10.90
N PHE A 96 -0.57 28.18 11.19
CA PHE A 96 -1.55 27.54 10.32
C PHE A 96 -1.56 28.17 8.91
N PRO A 97 -1.53 27.39 7.82
CA PRO A 97 -1.38 27.89 6.46
C PRO A 97 -2.72 28.43 5.89
N GLN A 98 -3.30 29.46 6.52
CA GLN A 98 -4.64 29.97 6.21
C GLN A 98 -4.82 30.32 4.73
N LYS A 99 -3.87 31.07 4.15
CA LYS A 99 -3.93 31.47 2.74
C LYS A 99 -4.04 30.28 1.78
N TRP A 100 -3.30 29.21 2.05
CA TRP A 100 -3.33 28.00 1.22
C TRP A 100 -4.65 27.23 1.37
N ILE A 101 -5.20 27.17 2.58
CA ILE A 101 -6.54 26.61 2.83
C ILE A 101 -7.61 27.40 2.08
N ASP A 102 -7.52 28.72 2.03
CA ASP A 102 -8.47 29.56 1.29
C ASP A 102 -8.36 29.30 -0.23
N GLN A 103 -7.14 29.18 -0.77
CA GLN A 103 -6.91 28.80 -2.17
C GLN A 103 -7.46 27.42 -2.52
N LEU A 104 -7.33 26.43 -1.61
CA LEU A 104 -7.94 25.12 -1.80
C LEU A 104 -9.46 25.19 -1.92
N LYS A 105 -10.11 26.03 -1.11
CA LYS A 105 -11.57 26.24 -1.17
C LYS A 105 -11.99 26.85 -2.51
N GLU A 106 -11.21 27.80 -3.05
CA GLU A 106 -11.47 28.41 -4.35
C GLU A 106 -11.47 27.38 -5.49
N VAL A 107 -10.59 26.37 -5.43
CA VAL A 107 -10.56 25.26 -6.40
C VAL A 107 -11.42 24.06 -5.99
N GLY A 108 -12.08 24.12 -4.83
CA GLY A 108 -12.95 23.07 -4.30
C GLY A 108 -12.22 21.76 -3.99
N ALA A 109 -11.00 21.81 -3.46
CA ALA A 109 -10.17 20.65 -3.16
C ALA A 109 -10.06 20.40 -1.64
N ALA A 110 -9.83 19.14 -1.26
CA ALA A 110 -9.48 18.74 0.09
C ALA A 110 -8.01 19.07 0.40
N ALA A 111 -7.71 19.33 1.67
CA ALA A 111 -6.34 19.56 2.11
C ALA A 111 -5.60 18.24 2.32
N HIS A 112 -4.33 18.17 1.90
CA HIS A 112 -3.37 17.19 2.41
C HIS A 112 -2.20 17.95 3.04
N ILE A 113 -1.98 17.78 4.34
CA ILE A 113 -0.94 18.49 5.08
C ILE A 113 0.12 17.48 5.51
N ALA A 114 1.33 17.63 4.99
CA ALA A 114 2.50 16.92 5.46
C ALA A 114 3.07 17.67 6.67
N PHE A 115 2.74 17.20 7.88
CA PHE A 115 3.01 17.88 9.13
C PHE A 115 4.28 17.33 9.78
N GLU A 116 5.37 18.09 9.70
CA GLU A 116 6.71 17.58 9.94
C GLU A 116 7.33 18.13 11.23
N PRO A 117 7.58 17.30 12.25
CA PRO A 117 8.35 17.73 13.42
C PRO A 117 9.85 17.80 13.08
N ASN A 118 10.23 18.78 12.27
CA ASN A 118 11.58 18.94 11.70
C ASN A 118 12.69 19.07 12.76
N ASN A 119 12.35 19.62 13.93
CA ASN A 119 13.24 19.68 15.11
C ASN A 119 13.14 18.45 16.04
N GLY A 120 12.56 17.33 15.58
CA GLY A 120 12.44 16.08 16.32
C GLY A 120 11.14 15.94 17.14
N LEU A 121 10.90 14.73 17.67
CA LEU A 121 9.62 14.37 18.31
C LEU A 121 9.35 15.03 19.68
N ASP A 122 10.37 15.62 20.34
CA ASP A 122 10.20 16.22 21.68
C ASP A 122 9.38 17.51 21.70
N GLN A 123 9.29 18.20 20.57
CA GLN A 123 8.44 19.39 20.43
C GLN A 123 6.95 19.03 20.36
N VAL A 124 6.63 17.77 20.06
CA VAL A 124 5.25 17.34 19.84
C VAL A 124 4.58 17.08 21.19
N LYS A 125 3.68 17.99 21.54
CA LYS A 125 2.97 18.00 22.83
C LYS A 125 1.49 18.26 22.58
N ASP A 126 0.67 17.74 23.49
CA ASP A 126 -0.73 18.15 23.56
C ASP A 126 -0.76 19.51 24.28
N ASP A 127 -0.62 20.56 23.48
CA ASP A 127 -0.55 21.94 23.96
C ASP A 127 -1.50 22.84 23.17
N GLN A 128 -1.53 24.11 23.56
CA GLN A 128 -2.38 25.11 22.93
C GLN A 128 -2.08 25.25 21.42
N TYR A 129 -0.85 25.03 20.99
CA TYR A 129 -0.48 25.10 19.58
C TYR A 129 -1.17 23.97 18.79
N LEU A 130 -0.98 22.72 19.21
CA LEU A 130 -1.55 21.56 18.51
C LEU A 130 -3.09 21.61 18.52
N ARG A 131 -3.70 21.93 19.67
CA ARG A 131 -5.17 22.03 19.78
C ARG A 131 -5.73 23.18 18.93
N ASN A 132 -5.08 24.33 18.89
CA ASN A 132 -5.49 25.42 18.00
C ASN A 132 -5.33 25.06 16.52
N PHE A 133 -4.25 24.35 16.16
CA PHE A 133 -4.05 23.87 14.80
C PHE A 133 -5.19 22.92 14.39
N ALA A 134 -5.54 21.96 15.24
CA ALA A 134 -6.67 21.04 15.02
C ALA A 134 -8.01 21.78 14.88
N ARG A 135 -8.33 22.71 15.79
CA ARG A 135 -9.55 23.53 15.67
C ARG A 135 -9.63 24.30 14.36
N LYS A 136 -8.52 24.86 13.87
CA LYS A 136 -8.48 25.52 12.55
C LYS A 136 -8.70 24.55 11.39
N LEU A 137 -8.22 23.31 11.50
CA LEU A 137 -8.54 22.26 10.52
C LEU A 137 -10.05 21.94 10.51
N LYS A 138 -10.71 21.91 11.66
CA LYS A 138 -12.17 21.78 11.74
C LYS A 138 -12.90 22.97 11.14
N GLU A 139 -12.51 24.19 11.53
CA GLU A 139 -13.06 25.45 11.02
C GLU A 139 -12.87 25.62 9.50
N SER A 140 -11.88 24.95 8.91
CA SER A 140 -11.69 24.93 7.46
C SER A 140 -12.92 24.39 6.73
N GLY A 141 -13.68 23.46 7.33
CA GLY A 141 -14.89 22.89 6.73
C GLY A 141 -14.66 22.01 5.50
N ILE A 142 -13.41 21.67 5.18
CA ILE A 142 -13.05 20.73 4.11
C ILE A 142 -12.45 19.44 4.70
N PRO A 143 -12.49 18.31 3.96
CA PRO A 143 -11.75 17.11 4.36
C PRO A 143 -10.25 17.38 4.40
N VAL A 144 -9.55 16.79 5.37
CA VAL A 144 -8.11 16.99 5.57
C VAL A 144 -7.37 15.66 5.72
N PHE A 145 -6.50 15.32 4.78
CA PHE A 145 -5.50 14.27 4.95
C PHE A 145 -4.32 14.83 5.76
N LEU A 146 -4.20 14.47 7.04
CA LEU A 146 -3.06 14.86 7.85
C LEU A 146 -2.00 13.75 7.84
N ARG A 147 -0.91 14.00 7.14
CA ARG A 147 0.27 13.13 7.07
C ARG A 147 1.32 13.61 8.05
N PHE A 148 1.24 13.14 9.29
CA PHE A 148 2.17 13.53 10.34
C PHE A 148 3.46 12.70 10.29
N ALA A 149 4.63 13.34 10.33
CA ALA A 149 5.93 12.68 10.48
C ALA A 149 6.13 11.46 9.55
N SER A 150 5.99 11.67 8.23
CA SER A 150 6.09 10.60 7.22
C SER A 150 7.53 10.16 6.93
N GLU A 151 7.71 8.98 6.34
CA GLU A 151 9.02 8.42 5.98
C GLU A 151 9.96 8.14 7.17
N MET A 152 9.39 8.04 8.36
CA MET A 152 10.08 7.68 9.61
C MET A 152 10.86 6.34 9.54
N ASN A 153 10.58 5.49 8.54
CA ASN A 153 11.25 4.22 8.33
C ASN A 153 12.66 4.36 7.72
N GLY A 154 13.01 5.53 7.17
CA GLY A 154 14.35 5.90 6.73
C GLY A 154 15.23 6.45 7.85
N ASP A 155 16.40 6.97 7.51
CA ASP A 155 17.39 7.59 8.44
C ASP A 155 17.60 9.10 8.21
N TRP A 156 16.83 9.71 7.30
CA TRP A 156 16.98 11.11 6.90
C TRP A 156 16.06 12.11 7.63
N THR A 157 15.22 11.65 8.55
CA THR A 157 14.28 12.50 9.30
C THR A 157 14.67 12.62 10.77
N ALA A 158 14.37 13.75 11.40
CA ALA A 158 14.64 13.98 12.83
C ALA A 158 13.75 13.14 13.78
N TYR A 159 12.80 12.39 13.23
CA TYR A 159 11.85 11.56 13.93
C TYR A 159 12.00 10.06 13.61
N SER A 160 13.09 9.69 12.92
CA SER A 160 13.57 8.31 12.76
C SER A 160 14.38 7.83 13.98
N GLY A 161 14.61 6.52 14.06
CA GLY A 161 15.50 5.86 15.03
C GLY A 161 14.86 5.43 16.35
N ASN A 162 13.70 5.98 16.74
CA ASN A 162 12.99 5.60 17.97
C ASN A 162 11.51 5.29 17.71
N PRO A 163 11.18 4.04 17.28
CA PRO A 163 9.81 3.67 16.95
C PRO A 163 8.83 3.78 18.12
N LYS A 164 9.27 3.52 19.35
CA LYS A 164 8.41 3.65 20.55
C LYS A 164 7.96 5.10 20.75
N LYS A 165 8.89 6.05 20.68
CA LYS A 165 8.60 7.48 20.81
C LYS A 165 7.78 7.99 19.63
N TYR A 166 8.05 7.50 18.43
CA TYR A 166 7.24 7.80 17.26
C TYR A 166 5.78 7.40 17.47
N ILE A 167 5.53 6.15 17.89
CA ILE A 167 4.18 5.64 18.16
C ILE A 167 3.50 6.46 19.26
N GLU A 168 4.21 6.80 20.34
CA GLU A 168 3.67 7.68 21.40
C GLU A 168 3.19 9.02 20.84
N LYS A 169 4.01 9.71 20.04
CA LYS A 169 3.67 11.02 19.49
C LYS A 169 2.62 10.94 18.38
N TRP A 170 2.63 9.87 17.60
CA TRP A 170 1.57 9.60 16.62
C TRP A 170 0.21 9.53 17.30
N ARG A 171 0.09 8.70 18.35
CA ARG A 171 -1.16 8.51 19.08
C ARG A 171 -1.63 9.81 19.73
N LEU A 172 -0.72 10.58 20.31
CA LEU A 172 -1.03 11.91 20.84
C LEU A 172 -1.64 12.84 19.78
N VAL A 173 -1.04 12.93 18.59
CA VAL A 173 -1.57 13.79 17.51
C VAL A 173 -2.92 13.26 17.02
N HIS A 174 -3.06 11.94 16.86
CA HIS A 174 -4.34 11.31 16.51
C HIS A 174 -5.44 11.69 17.51
N ASP A 175 -5.19 11.54 18.81
CA ASP A 175 -6.21 11.77 19.83
C ASP A 175 -6.68 13.24 19.84
N VAL A 176 -5.75 14.20 19.68
CA VAL A 176 -6.11 15.61 19.54
C VAL A 176 -6.94 15.87 18.28
N MET A 177 -6.62 15.22 17.15
CA MET A 177 -7.40 15.38 15.92
C MET A 177 -8.78 14.74 16.05
N GLU A 178 -8.92 13.59 16.69
CA GLU A 178 -10.21 12.94 16.91
C GLU A 178 -11.12 13.78 17.84
N GLU A 179 -10.55 14.40 18.88
CA GLU A 179 -11.28 15.31 19.78
C GLU A 179 -11.70 16.63 19.11
N GLU A 180 -10.75 17.30 18.44
CA GLU A 180 -10.92 18.70 18.00
C GLU A 180 -11.33 18.82 16.53
N ALA A 181 -11.03 17.82 15.69
CA ALA A 181 -11.10 17.89 14.23
C ALA A 181 -11.48 16.56 13.54
N PRO A 182 -12.69 16.01 13.76
CA PRO A 182 -13.10 14.71 13.21
C PRO A 182 -13.19 14.66 11.67
N ASN A 183 -13.08 15.80 10.98
CA ASN A 183 -12.92 15.87 9.53
C ASN A 183 -11.50 15.53 9.03
N VAL A 184 -10.56 15.31 9.95
CA VAL A 184 -9.18 14.93 9.65
C VAL A 184 -9.05 13.41 9.54
N MET A 185 -8.40 12.97 8.47
CA MET A 185 -7.92 11.60 8.29
C MET A 185 -6.44 11.54 8.67
N MET A 186 -6.11 10.70 9.63
CA MET A 186 -4.72 10.43 10.01
C MET A 186 -4.08 9.45 9.00
N VAL A 187 -3.15 9.97 8.19
CA VAL A 187 -2.51 9.22 7.10
C VAL A 187 -1.09 8.80 7.49
N TRP A 188 -0.91 7.53 7.86
CA TRP A 188 0.39 6.97 8.25
C TRP A 188 1.21 6.61 7.03
N THR A 189 2.13 7.51 6.64
CA THR A 189 2.89 7.40 5.40
C THR A 189 4.34 6.99 5.61
N VAL A 190 4.77 5.95 4.91
CA VAL A 190 6.16 5.47 4.87
C VAL A 190 6.83 5.82 3.54
N PHE A 191 8.16 5.79 3.48
CA PHE A 191 8.85 5.64 2.19
C PHE A 191 8.88 4.15 1.80
N THR A 192 8.86 3.84 0.51
CA THR A 192 8.86 2.43 0.04
C THR A 192 10.03 1.60 0.60
N PHE A 193 11.17 2.24 0.91
CA PHE A 193 12.32 1.61 1.54
C PHE A 193 12.84 2.39 2.76
N PRO A 194 13.58 1.75 3.69
CA PRO A 194 13.73 0.31 3.84
C PRO A 194 12.43 -0.34 4.37
N GLN A 195 12.07 -1.51 3.84
CA GLN A 195 10.84 -2.23 4.24
C GLN A 195 10.93 -2.84 5.64
N SER A 196 12.11 -3.29 6.05
CA SER A 196 12.34 -3.98 7.34
C SER A 196 11.91 -3.17 8.55
N ASN A 197 11.93 -1.84 8.44
CA ASN A 197 11.64 -0.95 9.55
C ASN A 197 10.17 -0.54 9.62
N ILE A 198 9.41 -0.66 8.52
CA ILE A 198 8.04 -0.13 8.38
C ILE A 198 7.15 -0.57 9.54
N LEU A 199 7.07 -1.88 9.80
CA LEU A 199 6.18 -2.42 10.83
C LEU A 199 6.53 -1.97 12.26
N SER A 200 7.79 -1.60 12.52
CA SER A 200 8.20 -1.18 13.86
C SER A 200 7.62 0.18 14.28
N TYR A 201 7.24 1.01 13.30
CA TYR A 201 6.65 2.34 13.52
C TYR A 201 5.12 2.34 13.46
N TYR A 202 4.48 1.21 13.18
CA TYR A 202 3.04 1.17 12.99
C TYR A 202 2.30 1.39 14.32
N PRO A 203 1.47 2.44 14.46
CA PRO A 203 0.88 2.82 15.73
C PRO A 203 -0.35 1.98 16.13
N GLY A 204 -0.82 1.11 15.23
CA GLY A 204 -2.00 0.27 15.39
C GLY A 204 -3.20 0.79 14.60
N ASP A 205 -4.12 -0.12 14.27
CA ASP A 205 -5.27 0.14 13.39
C ASP A 205 -6.18 1.24 13.90
N ASP A 206 -6.34 1.34 15.22
CA ASP A 206 -7.25 2.30 15.86
C ASP A 206 -6.77 3.76 15.75
N TYR A 207 -5.50 3.97 15.36
CA TYR A 207 -4.89 5.31 15.27
C TYR A 207 -4.57 5.74 13.83
N VAL A 208 -5.03 4.97 12.83
CA VAL A 208 -4.70 5.18 11.41
C VAL A 208 -5.96 5.08 10.58
N ASP A 209 -6.34 6.16 9.90
CA ASP A 209 -7.45 6.12 8.95
C ASP A 209 -6.99 5.56 7.60
N TRP A 210 -5.81 5.99 7.13
CA TRP A 210 -5.23 5.62 5.83
C TRP A 210 -3.76 5.26 5.96
N VAL A 211 -3.30 4.30 5.16
CA VAL A 211 -1.87 3.98 5.06
C VAL A 211 -1.30 4.59 3.79
N GLY A 212 -0.29 5.43 3.95
CA GLY A 212 0.39 6.11 2.86
C GLY A 212 1.70 5.46 2.44
N VAL A 213 2.10 5.66 1.19
CA VAL A 213 3.45 5.37 0.71
C VAL A 213 3.95 6.48 -0.22
N ASN A 214 5.21 6.87 -0.05
CA ASN A 214 5.94 7.73 -0.98
C ASN A 214 6.77 6.87 -1.93
N ILE A 215 6.70 7.15 -3.23
CA ILE A 215 7.34 6.38 -4.31
C ILE A 215 7.99 7.34 -5.30
N TYR A 216 9.27 7.14 -5.59
CA TYR A 216 9.98 7.91 -6.60
C TYR A 216 10.70 6.97 -7.55
N ASN A 217 10.51 7.16 -8.85
CA ASN A 217 11.30 6.47 -9.86
C ASN A 217 12.40 7.41 -10.36
N VAL A 218 13.64 7.01 -10.13
CA VAL A 218 14.85 7.72 -10.54
C VAL A 218 15.69 6.85 -11.45
N VAL A 219 16.54 7.46 -12.28
CA VAL A 219 17.48 6.70 -13.12
C VAL A 219 18.67 6.19 -12.29
N TYR A 220 19.07 6.95 -11.26
CA TYR A 220 20.17 6.61 -10.37
C TYR A 220 19.79 6.92 -8.92
N HIS A 221 20.08 5.99 -8.02
CA HIS A 221 19.96 6.22 -6.59
C HIS A 221 21.13 7.07 -6.07
N ASN A 222 20.83 7.95 -5.12
CA ASN A 222 21.82 8.71 -4.34
C ASN A 222 22.84 9.50 -5.18
N ASN A 223 22.42 10.02 -6.34
CA ASN A 223 23.29 10.77 -7.27
C ASN A 223 24.58 10.03 -7.64
N ASN A 224 24.49 8.70 -7.81
CA ASN A 224 25.64 7.85 -8.10
C ASN A 224 25.39 7.07 -9.39
N ILE A 225 26.19 7.36 -10.42
CA ILE A 225 26.06 6.75 -11.76
C ILE A 225 26.18 5.21 -11.74
N ASN A 226 26.80 4.63 -10.71
CA ASN A 226 26.94 3.19 -10.55
C ASN A 226 25.73 2.53 -9.87
N LEU A 227 24.80 3.31 -9.31
CA LEU A 227 23.60 2.84 -8.64
C LEU A 227 22.37 3.04 -9.52
N LYS A 228 22.39 2.45 -10.71
CA LYS A 228 21.33 2.58 -11.71
C LYS A 228 20.02 1.91 -11.24
N ALA A 229 18.91 2.63 -11.34
CA ALA A 229 17.60 2.29 -10.78
C ALA A 229 16.45 2.34 -11.80
N ASP A 230 16.75 2.56 -13.09
CA ASP A 230 15.75 2.66 -14.15
C ASP A 230 14.91 1.39 -14.37
N HIS A 231 15.41 0.25 -13.92
CA HIS A 231 14.74 -1.05 -13.95
C HIS A 231 13.59 -1.18 -12.92
N GLU A 232 13.50 -0.32 -11.91
CA GLU A 232 12.48 -0.43 -10.86
C GLU A 232 11.06 -0.17 -11.42
N ASP A 233 10.13 -1.09 -11.20
CA ASP A 233 8.72 -0.92 -11.56
C ASP A 233 7.98 -0.16 -10.43
N PRO A 234 7.33 0.99 -10.70
CA PRO A 234 6.56 1.73 -9.70
C PRO A 234 5.54 0.88 -8.95
N LEU A 235 4.96 -0.14 -9.61
CA LEU A 235 3.98 -1.01 -8.97
C LEU A 235 4.61 -2.00 -7.99
N GLU A 236 5.82 -2.48 -8.27
CA GLU A 236 6.55 -3.36 -7.35
C GLU A 236 6.99 -2.59 -6.09
N LEU A 237 7.31 -1.30 -6.23
CA LEU A 237 7.59 -0.41 -5.09
C LEU A 237 6.37 -0.20 -4.18
N LEU A 238 5.15 -0.43 -4.68
CA LEU A 238 3.92 -0.35 -3.90
C LEU A 238 3.57 -1.67 -3.19
N ASP A 239 4.05 -2.81 -3.71
CA ASP A 239 3.57 -4.14 -3.33
C ASP A 239 3.66 -4.40 -1.83
N TYR A 240 4.78 -4.09 -1.18
CA TYR A 240 4.95 -4.37 0.26
C TYR A 240 3.89 -3.65 1.11
N VAL A 241 3.70 -2.35 0.91
CA VAL A 241 2.73 -1.56 1.70
C VAL A 241 1.31 -2.03 1.38
N TYR A 242 1.00 -2.20 0.11
CA TYR A 242 -0.32 -2.66 -0.31
C TYR A 242 -0.63 -4.04 0.25
N ASP A 243 0.25 -5.01 0.06
CA ASP A 243 0.12 -6.38 0.53
C ASP A 243 0.28 -6.48 2.04
N THR A 244 0.66 -5.43 2.77
CA THR A 244 0.62 -5.45 4.23
C THR A 244 -0.70 -4.92 4.76
N PHE A 245 -1.19 -3.80 4.23
CA PHE A 245 -2.25 -3.02 4.88
C PHE A 245 -3.60 -2.98 4.15
N SER A 246 -3.64 -3.26 2.84
CA SER A 246 -4.82 -2.99 1.99
C SER A 246 -6.12 -3.72 2.39
N GLU A 247 -6.01 -4.83 3.11
CA GLU A 247 -7.17 -5.56 3.65
C GLU A 247 -7.91 -4.80 4.75
N ARG A 248 -7.22 -3.90 5.44
CA ARG A 248 -7.72 -3.22 6.64
C ARG A 248 -7.83 -1.72 6.46
N LYS A 249 -6.95 -1.12 5.66
CA LYS A 249 -6.86 0.32 5.45
C LYS A 249 -6.81 0.66 3.95
N PRO A 250 -7.48 1.73 3.49
CA PRO A 250 -7.24 2.26 2.17
C PRO A 250 -5.80 2.76 2.04
N ILE A 251 -5.25 2.61 0.84
CA ILE A 251 -3.88 2.99 0.53
C ILE A 251 -3.87 4.34 -0.19
N GLN A 252 -3.00 5.24 0.27
CA GLN A 252 -2.70 6.52 -0.37
C GLN A 252 -1.28 6.50 -0.92
N ILE A 253 -1.11 6.70 -2.22
CA ILE A 253 0.21 7.05 -2.75
C ILE A 253 0.40 8.54 -2.46
N SER A 254 1.07 8.84 -1.35
CA SER A 254 1.11 10.19 -0.78
C SER A 254 2.04 11.12 -1.55
N GLU A 255 3.03 10.54 -2.21
CA GLU A 255 3.90 11.18 -3.20
C GLU A 255 4.25 10.16 -4.28
N PHE A 256 4.14 10.57 -5.54
CA PHE A 256 4.66 9.84 -6.68
C PHE A 256 5.34 10.79 -7.67
N GLY A 257 6.60 10.53 -8.01
CA GLY A 257 7.33 11.28 -9.03
C GLY A 257 8.20 10.38 -9.89
N ALA A 258 8.30 10.69 -11.19
CA ALA A 258 9.22 10.02 -12.11
C ALA A 258 10.18 11.04 -12.72
N THR A 259 11.48 10.83 -12.55
CA THR A 259 12.47 11.83 -13.00
C THR A 259 12.51 11.91 -14.52
N HIS A 260 12.49 13.12 -15.07
CA HIS A 260 12.72 13.36 -16.51
C HIS A 260 14.02 14.12 -16.77
N TYR A 261 14.77 14.49 -15.73
CA TYR A 261 16.12 15.01 -15.84
C TYR A 261 16.90 14.72 -14.55
N THR A 262 18.19 14.41 -14.67
CA THR A 262 19.08 14.24 -13.51
C THR A 262 20.43 14.89 -13.74
N ILE A 263 21.00 15.54 -12.71
CA ILE A 263 22.37 16.06 -12.76
C ILE A 263 23.42 14.94 -12.73
N THR A 264 23.04 13.73 -12.30
CA THR A 264 23.95 12.60 -12.11
C THR A 264 24.77 12.30 -13.37
N ASP A 265 24.14 12.42 -14.54
CA ASP A 265 24.80 12.35 -15.84
C ASP A 265 24.43 13.50 -16.79
N GLY A 266 23.66 14.48 -16.30
CA GLY A 266 23.29 15.71 -17.01
C GLY A 266 22.30 15.51 -18.15
N LYS A 267 21.49 14.44 -18.14
CA LYS A 267 20.61 14.07 -19.26
C LYS A 267 19.12 14.15 -18.92
N TYR A 268 18.34 14.30 -19.99
CA TYR A 268 16.88 14.16 -19.99
C TYR A 268 16.45 12.72 -20.23
N TYR A 269 15.38 12.32 -19.55
CA TYR A 269 14.81 10.98 -19.47
C TYR A 269 13.28 11.02 -19.65
N VAL A 270 12.81 11.78 -20.65
CA VAL A 270 11.38 12.01 -20.91
C VAL A 270 10.62 10.70 -21.16
N ASP A 271 11.17 9.80 -21.98
CA ASP A 271 10.51 8.51 -22.28
C ASP A 271 10.41 7.61 -21.04
N PHE A 272 11.44 7.64 -20.18
CA PHE A 272 11.42 6.93 -18.89
C PHE A 272 10.32 7.50 -17.99
N ALA A 273 10.21 8.82 -17.84
CA ALA A 273 9.16 9.43 -17.04
C ALA A 273 7.76 9.06 -17.57
N ILE A 274 7.54 9.16 -18.88
CA ILE A 274 6.29 8.74 -19.55
C ILE A 274 5.98 7.28 -19.25
N GLU A 275 6.95 6.38 -19.36
CA GLU A 275 6.78 4.95 -19.08
C GLU A 275 6.35 4.71 -17.63
N LYS A 276 7.06 5.28 -16.64
CA LYS A 276 6.78 5.06 -15.21
C LYS A 276 5.44 5.67 -14.79
N ILE A 277 5.10 6.86 -15.29
CA ILE A 277 3.79 7.48 -15.06
C ILE A 277 2.67 6.63 -15.66
N THR A 278 2.82 6.21 -16.92
CA THR A 278 1.85 5.35 -17.60
C THR A 278 1.67 4.02 -16.87
N ARG A 279 2.77 3.43 -16.39
CA ARG A 279 2.79 2.16 -15.67
C ARG A 279 2.05 2.26 -14.34
N MET A 280 2.34 3.29 -13.54
CA MET A 280 1.68 3.54 -12.26
C MET A 280 0.16 3.72 -12.45
N TYR A 281 -0.25 4.72 -13.24
CA TYR A 281 -1.67 5.10 -13.37
C TYR A 281 -2.52 3.98 -13.97
N ASN A 282 -2.03 3.23 -14.97
CA ASN A 282 -2.77 2.08 -15.51
C ASN A 282 -2.84 0.91 -14.52
N GLY A 283 -1.79 0.70 -13.74
CA GLY A 283 -1.72 -0.35 -12.73
C GLY A 283 -2.75 -0.21 -11.62
N LEU A 284 -3.00 1.02 -11.16
CA LEU A 284 -3.98 1.30 -10.10
C LEU A 284 -5.39 0.82 -10.46
N LYS A 285 -5.81 1.05 -11.71
CA LYS A 285 -7.14 0.65 -12.21
C LYS A 285 -7.39 -0.86 -12.15
N THR A 286 -6.32 -1.64 -12.25
CA THR A 286 -6.41 -3.09 -12.45
C THR A 286 -6.00 -3.87 -11.21
N LYS A 287 -4.80 -3.62 -10.68
CA LYS A 287 -4.10 -4.45 -9.69
C LYS A 287 -4.30 -4.02 -8.24
N TYR A 288 -4.58 -2.74 -8.01
CA TYR A 288 -4.54 -2.14 -6.67
C TYR A 288 -5.87 -1.46 -6.30
N PRO A 289 -7.01 -2.19 -6.30
CA PRO A 289 -8.34 -1.61 -6.02
C PRO A 289 -8.48 -0.92 -4.65
N ARG A 290 -7.61 -1.25 -3.69
CA ARG A 290 -7.56 -0.64 -2.36
C ARG A 290 -6.67 0.62 -2.30
N VAL A 291 -5.99 0.98 -3.38
CA VAL A 291 -5.46 2.34 -3.54
C VAL A 291 -6.66 3.24 -3.80
N LYS A 292 -6.80 4.27 -2.99
CA LYS A 292 -7.95 5.18 -2.99
C LYS A 292 -7.53 6.65 -3.16
N SER A 293 -6.24 6.95 -3.16
CA SER A 293 -5.70 8.25 -3.54
C SER A 293 -4.27 8.14 -4.09
N ILE A 294 -3.92 9.01 -5.02
CA ILE A 294 -2.55 9.21 -5.53
C ILE A 294 -2.27 10.70 -5.67
N PHE A 295 -1.09 11.13 -5.22
CA PHE A 295 -0.60 12.50 -5.35
C PHE A 295 0.66 12.53 -6.22
N TYR A 296 0.59 13.20 -7.38
CA TYR A 296 1.78 13.43 -8.19
C TYR A 296 2.65 14.54 -7.58
N PHE A 297 3.96 14.33 -7.49
CA PHE A 297 4.94 15.28 -6.96
C PHE A 297 5.54 16.12 -8.10
N ASP A 298 4.85 17.22 -8.45
CA ASP A 298 5.21 18.11 -9.55
C ASP A 298 6.23 19.15 -9.08
N VAL A 299 7.51 18.76 -9.09
CA VAL A 299 8.60 19.61 -8.57
C VAL A 299 9.88 19.48 -9.37
N ASN A 300 10.43 20.62 -9.74
CA ASN A 300 11.82 20.73 -10.14
C ASN A 300 12.71 20.87 -8.89
N ASN A 301 13.23 19.76 -8.38
CA ASN A 301 14.09 19.77 -7.20
C ASN A 301 15.44 20.47 -7.46
N LEU A 302 15.84 20.71 -8.71
CA LEU A 302 17.06 21.47 -9.00
C LEU A 302 16.98 22.91 -8.52
N VAL A 303 15.78 23.47 -8.47
CA VAL A 303 15.51 24.84 -8.02
C VAL A 303 15.12 24.84 -6.54
N ASN A 304 14.19 23.94 -6.17
CA ASN A 304 13.45 24.07 -4.91
C ASN A 304 14.03 23.27 -3.74
N ALA A 305 14.87 22.26 -4.01
CA ALA A 305 15.42 21.44 -2.94
C ALA A 305 16.61 22.12 -2.23
N PRO A 306 16.88 21.79 -0.96
CA PRO A 306 18.09 22.19 -0.27
C PRO A 306 19.37 21.76 -1.02
N GLN A 307 20.46 22.50 -0.81
CA GLN A 307 21.77 22.15 -1.36
C GLN A 307 22.14 20.70 -0.98
N GLY A 308 22.52 19.88 -1.97
CA GLY A 308 22.78 18.45 -1.81
C GLY A 308 21.60 17.52 -2.16
N ARG A 309 20.37 18.04 -2.27
CA ARG A 309 19.18 17.28 -2.74
C ARG A 309 18.68 17.70 -4.14
N ARG A 310 19.37 18.65 -4.77
CA ARG A 310 19.07 19.20 -6.11
C ARG A 310 19.49 18.26 -7.23
N ILE A 311 18.91 17.06 -7.27
CA ILE A 311 19.39 15.96 -8.14
C ILE A 311 18.50 15.72 -9.35
N ASN A 312 17.18 15.70 -9.15
CA ASN A 312 16.21 15.23 -10.12
C ASN A 312 15.18 16.32 -10.47
N ASN A 313 14.58 16.24 -11.64
CA ASN A 313 13.40 17.02 -12.01
C ASN A 313 12.20 16.10 -12.21
N TYR A 314 11.13 16.35 -11.47
CA TYR A 314 9.88 15.59 -11.52
C TYR A 314 8.71 16.39 -12.12
N ALA A 315 8.93 17.68 -12.47
CA ALA A 315 7.89 18.59 -12.92
C ALA A 315 7.32 18.14 -14.28
N ILE A 316 6.07 17.69 -14.29
CA ILE A 316 5.37 17.30 -15.52
C ILE A 316 5.06 18.52 -16.39
N THR A 317 5.04 19.72 -15.79
CA THR A 317 4.80 20.98 -16.48
C THR A 317 5.99 21.46 -17.33
N ASP A 318 7.20 20.95 -17.06
CA ASP A 318 8.42 21.31 -17.79
C ASP A 318 8.50 20.68 -19.20
N ASP A 319 7.71 19.64 -19.50
CA ASP A 319 7.72 18.93 -20.80
C ASP A 319 6.31 18.60 -21.32
N GLU A 320 5.98 19.06 -22.53
CA GLU A 320 4.64 18.90 -23.13
C GLU A 320 4.24 17.42 -23.33
N ARG A 321 5.18 16.53 -23.62
CA ARG A 321 4.89 15.10 -23.85
C ARG A 321 4.52 14.42 -22.53
N ILE A 322 5.19 14.79 -21.44
CA ILE A 322 4.89 14.29 -20.10
C ILE A 322 3.53 14.83 -19.64
N LEU A 323 3.32 16.15 -19.73
CA LEU A 323 2.04 16.78 -19.38
C LEU A 323 0.88 16.14 -20.14
N LYS A 324 0.99 16.00 -21.46
CA LYS A 324 -0.05 15.38 -22.29
C LYS A 324 -0.32 13.92 -21.91
N THR A 325 0.73 13.15 -21.61
CA THR A 325 0.60 11.78 -21.10
C THR A 325 -0.20 11.76 -19.80
N TYR A 326 0.19 12.60 -18.83
CA TYR A 326 -0.49 12.71 -17.54
C TYR A 326 -1.96 13.11 -17.72
N SER A 327 -2.25 14.18 -18.47
CA SER A 327 -3.61 14.65 -18.77
C SER A 327 -4.49 13.55 -19.37
N ASN A 328 -3.96 12.77 -20.31
CA ASN A 328 -4.68 11.66 -20.92
C ASN A 328 -5.00 10.55 -19.90
N LEU A 329 -4.04 10.19 -19.04
CA LEU A 329 -4.23 9.14 -18.03
C LEU A 329 -5.28 9.54 -16.99
N ILE A 330 -5.22 10.77 -16.49
CA ILE A 330 -6.13 11.25 -15.44
C ILE A 330 -7.54 11.53 -15.96
N SER A 331 -7.72 11.71 -17.27
CA SER A 331 -9.04 11.95 -17.88
C SER A 331 -10.05 10.82 -17.60
N ASP A 332 -9.56 9.61 -17.35
CA ASP A 332 -10.35 8.44 -16.97
C ASP A 332 -11.20 8.74 -15.70
N PRO A 333 -12.52 8.48 -15.69
CA PRO A 333 -13.39 8.75 -14.55
C PRO A 333 -13.05 7.90 -13.31
N TYR A 334 -12.20 6.88 -13.43
CA TYR A 334 -11.63 6.18 -12.28
C TYR A 334 -10.84 7.11 -11.35
N PHE A 335 -10.21 8.16 -11.90
CA PHE A 335 -9.56 9.20 -11.12
C PHE A 335 -10.57 10.29 -10.77
N LEU A 336 -10.84 10.42 -9.48
CA LEU A 336 -11.90 11.27 -8.92
C LEU A 336 -11.38 12.69 -8.70
N SER A 337 -12.23 13.67 -9.04
CA SER A 337 -11.94 15.11 -8.92
C SER A 337 -12.43 15.74 -7.62
N ASP A 338 -13.13 14.99 -6.77
CA ASP A 338 -13.72 15.49 -5.54
C ASP A 338 -13.59 14.44 -4.43
N VAL A 339 -13.26 14.87 -3.22
CA VAL A 339 -13.43 14.06 -2.02
C VAL A 339 -14.91 14.07 -1.66
N GLY A 340 -15.50 12.88 -1.62
CA GLY A 340 -16.93 12.70 -1.39
C GLY A 340 -17.33 12.92 0.09
N PRO A 341 -18.60 12.67 0.44
CA PRO A 341 -19.02 12.67 1.84
C PRO A 341 -18.25 11.61 2.65
N ASN A 342 -18.15 11.80 3.97
CA ASN A 342 -17.64 10.75 4.84
C ASN A 342 -18.65 9.57 4.86
N LEU A 343 -18.21 8.41 4.39
CA LEU A 343 -19.00 7.17 4.31
C LEU A 343 -18.47 6.08 5.25
N GLU A 344 -17.70 6.49 6.26
CA GLU A 344 -17.11 5.59 7.25
C GLU A 344 -18.14 4.62 7.84
N GLY A 345 -17.72 3.37 7.99
CA GLY A 345 -18.55 2.29 8.54
C GLY A 345 -19.60 1.74 7.57
N THR A 346 -19.86 2.40 6.43
CA THR A 346 -20.79 1.86 5.44
C THR A 346 -20.22 0.61 4.78
N VAL A 347 -21.08 -0.39 4.56
CA VAL A 347 -20.69 -1.64 3.92
C VAL A 347 -20.59 -1.44 2.41
N ASN A 348 -19.50 -1.96 1.83
CA ASN A 348 -19.20 -1.86 0.41
C ASN A 348 -18.67 -3.21 -0.13
N ASN A 349 -18.93 -3.47 -1.41
CA ASN A 349 -18.23 -4.54 -2.11
C ASN A 349 -16.83 -4.08 -2.48
N GLU A 350 -15.83 -4.93 -2.23
CA GLU A 350 -14.44 -4.57 -2.45
C GLU A 350 -13.58 -5.75 -2.87
N PHE A 351 -12.63 -5.52 -3.77
CA PHE A 351 -11.62 -6.52 -4.11
C PHE A 351 -10.47 -6.50 -3.11
N MET A 352 -10.24 -7.64 -2.47
CA MET A 352 -9.16 -7.86 -1.53
C MET A 352 -8.05 -8.69 -2.17
N VAL A 353 -6.80 -8.31 -1.94
CA VAL A 353 -5.65 -9.15 -2.30
C VAL A 353 -5.60 -10.38 -1.41
N VAL A 354 -5.37 -11.54 -2.02
CA VAL A 354 -5.10 -12.80 -1.32
C VAL A 354 -3.59 -12.98 -1.26
N LYS A 355 -3.05 -12.91 -0.04
CA LYS A 355 -1.60 -12.96 0.21
C LYS A 355 -1.09 -14.39 0.33
N ASP A 356 -1.83 -15.22 1.06
CA ASP A 356 -1.46 -16.59 1.40
C ASP A 356 -2.52 -17.59 0.94
N GLY A 357 -2.13 -18.86 0.85
CA GLY A 357 -3.06 -19.94 0.52
C GLY A 357 -3.38 -20.06 -0.98
N ILE A 358 -2.57 -19.45 -1.84
CA ILE A 358 -2.60 -19.65 -3.30
C ILE A 358 -1.49 -20.63 -3.69
N LEU A 359 -1.80 -21.59 -4.57
CA LEU A 359 -0.80 -22.44 -5.22
C LEU A 359 -1.05 -22.47 -6.73
N VAL A 360 0.01 -22.45 -7.52
CA VAL A 360 -0.07 -22.60 -8.98
C VAL A 360 0.67 -23.86 -9.39
N LEU A 361 -0.09 -24.87 -9.84
CA LEU A 361 0.43 -26.18 -10.23
C LEU A 361 0.01 -26.46 -11.68
N ASN A 362 0.98 -26.66 -12.57
CA ASN A 362 0.75 -26.91 -14.01
C ASN A 362 -0.22 -25.91 -14.66
N GLY A 363 -0.02 -24.62 -14.39
CA GLY A 363 -0.88 -23.54 -14.93
C GLY A 363 -2.28 -23.46 -14.33
N LYS A 364 -2.61 -24.29 -13.33
CA LYS A 364 -3.88 -24.24 -12.59
C LYS A 364 -3.67 -23.56 -11.24
N THR A 365 -4.55 -22.62 -10.92
CA THR A 365 -4.55 -21.95 -9.62
C THR A 365 -5.43 -22.71 -8.63
N PHE A 366 -4.92 -22.94 -7.44
CA PHE A 366 -5.60 -23.55 -6.31
C PHE A 366 -5.69 -22.55 -5.16
N ILE A 367 -6.80 -22.59 -4.45
CA ILE A 367 -7.02 -21.78 -3.24
C ILE A 367 -7.24 -22.68 -2.03
N SER A 368 -6.69 -22.27 -0.88
CA SER A 368 -6.82 -23.01 0.35
C SER A 368 -8.22 -22.86 0.98
N SER A 369 -8.55 -23.80 1.85
CA SER A 369 -9.69 -23.70 2.76
C SER A 369 -9.68 -22.44 3.64
N SER A 370 -8.51 -21.91 4.00
CA SER A 370 -8.40 -20.66 4.76
C SER A 370 -8.82 -19.45 3.92
N VAL A 371 -8.46 -19.40 2.63
CA VAL A 371 -8.91 -18.36 1.69
C VAL A 371 -10.42 -18.43 1.49
N LEU A 372 -10.96 -19.63 1.24
CA LEU A 372 -12.41 -19.86 1.11
C LEU A 372 -13.19 -19.39 2.34
N LYS A 373 -12.68 -19.67 3.54
CA LYS A 373 -13.28 -19.24 4.81
C LYS A 373 -13.21 -17.73 4.99
N LYS A 374 -12.04 -17.12 4.77
CA LYS A 374 -11.77 -15.71 5.05
C LYS A 374 -12.51 -14.78 4.08
N TYR A 375 -12.30 -14.96 2.77
CA TYR A 375 -12.80 -14.02 1.75
C TYR A 375 -14.16 -14.42 1.18
N MET A 376 -14.44 -15.73 1.09
CA MET A 376 -15.66 -16.23 0.43
C MET A 376 -16.74 -16.68 1.41
N LYS A 377 -16.48 -16.60 2.73
CA LYS A 377 -17.36 -16.98 3.85
C LYS A 377 -17.89 -18.42 3.74
N ALA A 378 -17.10 -19.31 3.16
CA ALA A 378 -17.46 -20.72 3.01
C ALA A 378 -16.95 -21.57 4.19
N LYS A 379 -17.64 -22.67 4.49
CA LYS A 379 -17.22 -23.69 5.47
C LYS A 379 -16.69 -24.92 4.73
N VAL A 380 -15.58 -25.48 5.19
CA VAL A 380 -14.96 -26.67 4.62
C VAL A 380 -14.96 -27.79 5.64
N PHE A 381 -15.43 -28.97 5.25
CA PHE A 381 -15.48 -30.18 6.06
C PHE A 381 -14.72 -31.29 5.35
N TRP A 382 -13.90 -32.03 6.09
CA TRP A 382 -13.23 -33.21 5.57
C TRP A 382 -13.96 -34.47 6.07
N ASP A 383 -14.41 -35.28 5.13
CA ASP A 383 -14.87 -36.63 5.37
C ASP A 383 -13.70 -37.59 5.13
N SER A 384 -13.08 -38.04 6.22
CA SER A 384 -11.94 -38.95 6.18
C SER A 384 -12.32 -40.38 5.77
N GLN A 385 -13.57 -40.78 5.98
CA GLN A 385 -14.03 -42.14 5.65
C GLN A 385 -14.18 -42.31 4.14
N ASN A 386 -14.73 -41.29 3.47
CA ASN A 386 -14.93 -41.30 2.03
C ASN A 386 -13.83 -40.56 1.25
N ASN A 387 -12.85 -39.97 1.94
CA ASN A 387 -11.77 -39.18 1.37
C ASN A 387 -12.27 -38.02 0.49
N ARG A 388 -13.23 -37.24 1.02
CA ARG A 388 -13.89 -36.12 0.32
C ARG A 388 -13.84 -34.83 1.13
N LEU A 389 -13.80 -33.71 0.44
CA LEU A 389 -13.97 -32.38 1.01
C LEU A 389 -15.35 -31.85 0.63
N THR A 390 -16.13 -31.43 1.63
CA THR A 390 -17.42 -30.77 1.44
C THR A 390 -17.28 -29.29 1.72
N LEU A 391 -17.75 -28.47 0.80
CA LEU A 391 -17.77 -27.02 0.90
C LEU A 391 -19.22 -26.53 0.99
N LEU A 392 -19.50 -25.70 1.98
CA LEU A 392 -20.81 -25.08 2.20
C LEU A 392 -20.71 -23.56 2.12
N LYS A 393 -21.59 -22.91 1.36
CA LYS A 393 -21.81 -21.46 1.42
C LYS A 393 -23.29 -21.14 1.20
N GLY A 394 -23.97 -20.63 2.23
CA GLY A 394 -25.43 -20.48 2.19
C GLY A 394 -26.10 -21.84 2.00
N SER A 395 -27.00 -21.95 1.01
CA SER A 395 -27.62 -23.22 0.59
C SER A 395 -26.76 -24.06 -0.35
N ASN A 396 -25.68 -23.51 -0.90
CA ASN A 396 -24.84 -24.23 -1.86
C ASN A 396 -23.94 -25.23 -1.13
N THR A 397 -24.01 -26.48 -1.57
CA THR A 397 -23.16 -27.59 -1.11
C THR A 397 -22.46 -28.20 -2.30
N THR A 398 -21.14 -28.34 -2.22
CA THR A 398 -20.36 -29.03 -3.25
C THR A 398 -19.31 -29.93 -2.61
N THR A 399 -18.97 -31.01 -3.29
CA THR A 399 -18.08 -32.05 -2.79
C THR A 399 -16.97 -32.33 -3.77
N PHE A 400 -15.74 -32.43 -3.28
CA PHE A 400 -14.54 -32.73 -4.08
C PHE A 400 -13.88 -33.99 -3.56
N ASP A 401 -13.53 -34.89 -4.48
CA ASP A 401 -12.69 -36.03 -4.13
C ASP A 401 -11.26 -35.56 -3.89
N ILE A 402 -10.64 -36.08 -2.82
CA ILE A 402 -9.25 -35.81 -2.51
C ILE A 402 -8.37 -36.71 -3.37
N LYS A 403 -7.40 -36.12 -4.06
CA LYS A 403 -6.31 -36.83 -4.75
C LYS A 403 -5.00 -36.57 -4.03
N SER A 404 -4.03 -37.47 -4.21
CA SER A 404 -2.69 -37.24 -3.66
C SER A 404 -2.03 -36.05 -4.34
N TYR A 405 -1.20 -35.31 -3.60
CA TYR A 405 -0.49 -34.15 -4.13
C TYR A 405 0.31 -34.49 -5.40
N LYS A 406 1.01 -35.64 -5.41
CA LYS A 406 1.75 -36.13 -6.58
C LYS A 406 0.87 -36.30 -7.82
N VAL A 407 -0.38 -36.73 -7.66
CA VAL A 407 -1.33 -36.90 -8.76
C VAL A 407 -1.78 -35.54 -9.32
N ILE A 408 -1.98 -34.54 -8.46
CA ILE A 408 -2.33 -33.17 -8.87
C ILE A 408 -1.15 -32.49 -9.58
N VAL A 409 0.07 -32.65 -9.08
CA VAL A 409 1.31 -32.17 -9.73
C VAL A 409 1.54 -32.83 -11.09
N ASN A 410 0.93 -34.00 -11.35
CA ASN A 410 0.94 -34.63 -12.67
C ASN A 410 -0.25 -34.19 -13.56
N GLY A 411 -0.95 -33.13 -13.20
CA GLY A 411 -1.96 -32.46 -14.03
C GLY A 411 -3.40 -32.96 -13.88
N LYS A 412 -3.65 -33.98 -13.04
CA LYS A 412 -5.02 -34.47 -12.78
C LYS A 412 -5.86 -33.40 -12.06
N LYS A 413 -7.18 -33.51 -12.21
CA LYS A 413 -8.16 -32.64 -11.53
C LYS A 413 -8.50 -33.19 -10.14
N GLY A 414 -8.91 -32.31 -9.23
CA GLY A 414 -9.35 -32.66 -7.89
C GLY A 414 -8.78 -31.74 -6.81
N ALA A 415 -9.35 -31.84 -5.61
CA ALA A 415 -8.81 -31.20 -4.43
C ALA A 415 -7.69 -32.06 -3.82
N PHE A 416 -6.86 -31.46 -2.97
CA PHE A 416 -5.82 -32.18 -2.25
C PHE A 416 -5.56 -31.57 -0.88
N ILE A 417 -4.85 -32.30 -0.03
CA ILE A 417 -4.37 -31.82 1.28
C ILE A 417 -2.86 -31.72 1.23
N LEU A 418 -2.31 -30.58 1.65
CA LEU A 418 -0.88 -30.34 1.78
C LEU A 418 -0.63 -29.63 3.11
N ASN A 419 0.25 -30.17 3.94
CA ASN A 419 0.62 -29.61 5.25
C ASN A 419 -0.60 -29.27 6.13
N GLY A 420 -1.59 -30.17 6.18
CA GLY A 420 -2.82 -29.99 6.95
C GLY A 420 -3.84 -29.01 6.34
N SER A 421 -3.52 -28.34 5.23
CA SER A 421 -4.42 -27.43 4.53
C SER A 421 -5.04 -28.10 3.31
N SER A 422 -6.37 -27.98 3.17
CA SER A 422 -7.09 -28.40 1.96
C SER A 422 -7.00 -27.34 0.87
N TYR A 423 -6.78 -27.75 -0.36
CA TYR A 423 -6.68 -26.90 -1.56
C TYR A 423 -7.66 -27.34 -2.63
N PHE A 424 -8.30 -26.36 -3.28
CA PHE A 424 -9.33 -26.55 -4.28
C PHE A 424 -8.95 -25.86 -5.59
N PRO A 425 -9.21 -26.45 -6.76
CA PRO A 425 -9.02 -25.76 -8.03
C PRO A 425 -9.92 -24.52 -8.09
N LEU A 426 -9.34 -23.32 -8.22
CA LEU A 426 -10.06 -22.05 -8.10
C LEU A 426 -11.22 -21.93 -9.09
N THR A 427 -10.97 -22.29 -10.35
CA THR A 427 -11.95 -22.22 -11.44
C THR A 427 -13.07 -23.24 -11.31
N GLU A 428 -12.89 -24.29 -10.52
CA GLU A 428 -13.92 -25.31 -10.25
C GLU A 428 -14.72 -24.93 -9.01
N VAL A 429 -14.06 -24.45 -7.95
CA VAL A 429 -14.71 -24.16 -6.67
C VAL A 429 -15.48 -22.85 -6.67
N ALA A 430 -14.94 -21.79 -7.26
CA ALA A 430 -15.54 -20.45 -7.17
C ALA A 430 -16.97 -20.36 -7.76
N PRO A 431 -17.27 -20.94 -8.95
CA PRO A 431 -18.63 -20.93 -9.50
C PRO A 431 -19.66 -21.65 -8.62
N GLN A 432 -19.25 -22.72 -7.94
CA GLN A 432 -20.14 -23.51 -7.07
C GLN A 432 -20.60 -22.74 -5.83
N ILE A 433 -19.90 -21.66 -5.47
CA ILE A 433 -20.22 -20.83 -4.31
C ILE A 433 -20.50 -19.37 -4.71
N GLY A 434 -20.98 -19.17 -5.94
CA GLY A 434 -21.51 -17.88 -6.41
C GLY A 434 -20.45 -16.87 -6.80
N TYR A 435 -19.33 -17.29 -7.38
CA TYR A 435 -18.29 -16.39 -7.90
C TYR A 435 -17.91 -16.69 -9.36
N LYS A 436 -17.50 -15.66 -10.07
CA LYS A 436 -16.92 -15.73 -11.42
C LYS A 436 -15.42 -15.51 -11.34
N VAL A 437 -14.65 -16.26 -12.12
CA VAL A 437 -13.18 -16.13 -12.18
C VAL A 437 -12.79 -15.57 -13.54
N LYS A 438 -12.01 -14.47 -13.54
CA LYS A 438 -11.45 -13.86 -14.75
C LYS A 438 -9.93 -13.81 -14.64
N TRP A 439 -9.25 -14.23 -15.69
CA TRP A 439 -7.79 -14.12 -15.84
C TRP A 439 -7.44 -12.95 -16.76
N ASP A 440 -6.46 -12.16 -16.34
CA ASP A 440 -5.78 -11.16 -17.16
C ASP A 440 -4.31 -11.59 -17.31
N GLY A 441 -3.99 -12.11 -18.49
CA GLY A 441 -2.65 -12.61 -18.79
C GLY A 441 -1.58 -11.54 -18.91
N LYS A 442 -1.96 -10.31 -19.29
CA LYS A 442 -1.02 -9.18 -19.41
C LYS A 442 -0.54 -8.76 -18.02
N GLU A 443 -1.48 -8.65 -17.10
CA GLU A 443 -1.20 -8.20 -15.74
C GLU A 443 -0.85 -9.34 -14.77
N LYS A 444 -0.91 -10.60 -15.22
CA LYS A 444 -0.81 -11.80 -14.38
C LYS A 444 -1.76 -11.71 -13.19
N LEU A 445 -3.04 -11.42 -13.45
CA LEU A 445 -4.02 -11.07 -12.44
C LEU A 445 -5.25 -11.98 -12.55
N ILE A 446 -5.67 -12.58 -11.44
CA ILE A 446 -6.94 -13.29 -11.33
C ILE A 446 -7.90 -12.44 -10.51
N LYS A 447 -9.06 -12.11 -11.08
CA LYS A 447 -10.18 -11.48 -10.36
C LYS A 447 -11.28 -12.51 -10.12
N VAL A 448 -11.69 -12.66 -8.87
CA VAL A 448 -12.79 -13.52 -8.44
C VAL A 448 -13.90 -12.63 -7.92
N SER A 449 -14.93 -12.40 -8.72
CA SER A 449 -16.04 -11.48 -8.41
C SER A 449 -17.29 -12.23 -8.00
N LEU A 450 -18.15 -11.63 -7.19
CA LEU A 450 -19.46 -12.20 -6.87
C LEU A 450 -20.29 -12.37 -8.15
N SER A 451 -21.02 -13.47 -8.23
CA SER A 451 -22.02 -13.67 -9.27
C SER A 451 -23.25 -12.87 -8.87
N SER A 452 -23.49 -11.78 -9.59
CA SER A 452 -24.74 -11.00 -9.57
C SER A 452 -25.95 -11.89 -9.82
#